data_AF-A0A3M8G4I6-F1
#
_entry.id   AF-A0A3M8G4I6-F1
#
_cell.length_a   1.000
_cell.length_b   1.000
_cell.length_c   1.000
_cell.angle_alpha   90.00
_cell.angle_beta   90.00
_cell.angle_gamma   90.00
#
_symmetry.space_group_name_H-M   'P 1'
#
loop_
_entity.id
_entity.type
_entity.pdbx_description
1 polymer ?
#
loop_
_entity_poly.entity_id
_entity_poly.type
_entity_poly.pdbx_seq_one_letter_code
_entity_poly.pdbx_strand_id
1 'polypeptide(L)'
;MESLSFAKRLARSQNKPILMVWEEATEYPLPVLIRNANGRNVVIDNLFESLELNRVIWEYFVPLKLNEQLYEDIYNDIKDTRSQSYIDKFNSDALKVMDANGNIIGTSGAFVELLNFSKFLFKYNLDLTYVKDEAFSYHTKKDFYSSFYLASKYIDYSILVNKNVRSEILKLADIYFDEALTFLNAIEDEGKKSQLQRLNLTKLKEDLIRNKPRRVLRQLKKFEDEEIDMVNKPLVSFLYYTTYRLLNEKENFEALESEISSLNLKQAQLIVNLNQ
;
A
#
# COMPACT_ATOMS: atom_id res chain seq x y z
N MET A 1 17.87 14.84 -7.88
CA MET A 1 17.19 14.63 -6.57
C MET A 1 16.11 15.67 -6.27
N GLU A 2 16.25 16.94 -6.67
CA GLU A 2 15.27 18.01 -6.35
C GLU A 2 13.86 17.79 -6.93
N SER A 3 13.74 17.25 -8.14
CA SER A 3 12.45 16.96 -8.77
C SER A 3 11.66 15.90 -7.99
N LEU A 4 12.31 14.81 -7.58
CA LEU A 4 11.70 13.75 -6.77
C LEU A 4 11.33 14.26 -5.37
N SER A 5 12.19 15.05 -4.73
CA SER A 5 11.89 15.60 -3.40
C SER A 5 10.73 16.61 -3.44
N PHE A 6 10.65 17.43 -4.50
CA PHE A 6 9.52 18.31 -4.77
C PHE A 6 8.22 17.54 -4.96
N ALA A 7 8.23 16.52 -5.84
CA ALA A 7 7.04 15.70 -6.10
C ALA A 7 6.53 15.00 -4.84
N LYS A 8 7.43 14.43 -4.02
CA LYS A 8 7.09 13.83 -2.72
C LYS A 8 6.44 14.84 -1.76
N ARG A 9 6.97 16.06 -1.68
CA ARG A 9 6.39 17.13 -0.84
C ARG A 9 5.00 17.52 -1.34
N LEU A 10 4.82 17.68 -2.65
CA LEU A 10 3.55 18.04 -3.25
C LEU A 10 2.51 16.93 -3.08
N ALA A 11 2.92 15.66 -3.27
CA ALA A 11 2.07 14.48 -3.07
C ALA A 11 1.54 14.39 -1.64
N ARG A 12 2.39 14.62 -0.63
CA ARG A 12 1.95 14.71 0.78
C ARG A 12 0.99 15.86 1.02
N SER A 13 1.25 17.04 0.44
CA SER A 13 0.38 18.21 0.62
C SER A 13 -0.99 18.04 -0.04
N GLN A 14 -1.06 17.31 -1.15
CA GLN A 14 -2.29 17.11 -1.91
C GLN A 14 -2.99 15.78 -1.58
N ASN A 15 -2.38 14.92 -0.76
CA ASN A 15 -2.83 13.56 -0.49
C ASN A 15 -3.05 12.71 -1.75
N LYS A 16 -2.19 12.90 -2.76
CA LYS A 16 -2.27 12.19 -4.04
C LYS A 16 -1.07 11.27 -4.25
N PRO A 17 -1.26 10.15 -4.97
CA PRO A 17 -0.13 9.37 -5.47
C PRO A 17 0.71 10.17 -6.47
N ILE A 18 1.97 9.76 -6.62
CA ILE A 18 2.87 10.28 -7.66
C ILE A 18 2.72 9.38 -8.89
N LEU A 19 2.54 9.96 -10.07
CA LEU A 19 2.65 9.26 -11.34
C LEU A 19 4.02 9.53 -11.93
N MET A 20 4.94 8.59 -11.76
CA MET A 20 6.32 8.69 -12.18
C MET A 20 6.57 7.97 -13.51
N VAL A 21 7.39 8.57 -14.36
CA VAL A 21 7.94 7.97 -15.57
C VAL A 21 9.42 8.35 -15.69
N TRP A 22 10.22 7.45 -16.27
CA TRP A 22 11.59 7.76 -16.68
C TRP A 22 11.57 8.78 -17.83
N GLU A 23 12.55 9.67 -17.89
CA GLU A 23 12.57 10.77 -18.85
C GLU A 23 12.72 10.26 -20.29
N GLU A 24 13.62 9.32 -20.54
CA GLU A 24 13.82 8.68 -21.85
C GLU A 24 12.55 7.95 -22.32
N ALA A 25 11.79 7.36 -21.40
CA ALA A 25 10.52 6.71 -21.74
C ALA A 25 9.46 7.70 -22.29
N THR A 26 9.64 9.02 -22.09
CA THR A 26 8.76 10.05 -22.66
C THR A 26 9.14 10.46 -24.08
N GLU A 27 10.29 10.03 -24.60
CA GLU A 27 10.72 10.29 -25.98
C GLU A 27 9.95 9.46 -27.00
N TYR A 28 9.40 8.32 -26.57
CA TYR A 28 8.55 7.46 -27.39
C TYR A 28 7.09 7.78 -27.14
N PRO A 29 6.26 7.84 -28.20
CA PRO A 29 4.83 8.07 -28.02
C PRO A 29 4.22 6.91 -27.24
N LEU A 30 3.37 7.25 -26.27
CA LEU A 30 2.55 6.27 -25.55
C LEU A 30 1.08 6.46 -25.94
N PRO A 31 0.58 5.70 -26.92
CA PRO A 31 -0.83 5.75 -27.29
C PRO A 31 -1.71 5.28 -26.13
N VAL A 32 -2.81 6.00 -25.91
CA VAL A 32 -3.76 5.67 -24.85
C VAL A 32 -5.20 5.64 -25.33
N LEU A 33 -5.95 4.70 -24.76
CA LEU A 33 -7.39 4.62 -24.87
C LEU A 33 -8.05 5.30 -23.67
N ILE A 34 -8.87 6.32 -23.91
CA ILE A 34 -9.65 7.03 -22.89
C ILE A 34 -11.14 7.03 -23.23
N ARG A 35 -11.99 6.95 -22.21
CA ARG A 35 -13.43 7.21 -22.32
C ARG A 35 -13.70 8.70 -22.22
N ASN A 36 -14.30 9.28 -23.25
CA ASN A 36 -14.74 10.67 -23.22
C ASN A 36 -16.03 10.83 -22.40
N ALA A 37 -16.47 12.08 -22.23
CA ALA A 37 -17.69 12.43 -21.48
C ALA A 37 -18.97 11.74 -22.00
N ASN A 38 -19.00 11.34 -23.27
CA ASN A 38 -20.12 10.64 -23.90
C ASN A 38 -20.01 9.10 -23.75
N GLY A 39 -19.04 8.61 -22.96
CA GLY A 39 -18.79 7.19 -22.74
C GLY A 39 -18.14 6.45 -23.91
N ARG A 40 -17.73 7.16 -24.97
CA ARG A 40 -17.07 6.55 -26.13
C ARG A 40 -15.57 6.45 -25.90
N ASN A 41 -14.97 5.35 -26.36
CA ASN A 41 -13.53 5.21 -26.35
C ASN A 41 -12.92 6.06 -27.48
N VAL A 42 -11.91 6.85 -27.13
CA VAL A 42 -11.11 7.68 -28.03
C VAL A 42 -9.64 7.28 -27.86
N VAL A 43 -8.90 7.22 -28.96
CA VAL A 43 -7.46 7.01 -28.95
C VAL A 43 -6.77 8.37 -29.00
N ILE A 44 -5.77 8.54 -28.13
CA ILE A 44 -4.87 9.69 -28.14
C ILE A 44 -3.47 9.13 -28.41
N ASP A 45 -2.83 9.62 -29.46
CA ASP A 45 -1.61 9.01 -30.02
C ASP A 45 -0.40 9.10 -29.07
N ASN A 46 -0.33 10.17 -28.26
CA ASN A 46 0.72 10.31 -27.26
C ASN A 46 0.19 10.91 -25.95
N LEU A 47 0.27 10.13 -24.87
CA LEU A 47 -0.05 10.58 -23.51
C LEU A 47 0.76 11.82 -23.10
N PHE A 48 2.03 11.88 -23.48
CA PHE A 48 2.98 12.88 -22.98
C PHE A 48 2.82 14.26 -23.64
N GLU A 49 2.16 14.35 -24.79
CA GLU A 49 1.95 15.60 -25.53
C GLU A 49 0.52 16.15 -25.41
N SER A 50 -0.42 15.35 -24.87
CA SER A 50 -1.82 15.75 -24.78
C SER A 50 -2.10 16.71 -23.61
N LEU A 51 -2.41 17.97 -23.94
CA LEU A 51 -2.81 18.98 -22.94
C LEU A 51 -4.08 18.59 -22.16
N GLU A 52 -5.01 17.90 -22.82
CA GLU A 52 -6.24 17.41 -22.17
C GLU A 52 -5.91 16.36 -21.12
N LEU A 53 -5.09 15.37 -21.47
CA LEU A 53 -4.69 14.30 -20.54
C LEU A 53 -3.81 14.82 -19.42
N ASN A 54 -2.96 15.82 -19.68
CA ASN A 54 -2.16 16.44 -18.63
C ASN A 54 -3.05 16.99 -17.50
N ARG A 55 -4.17 17.66 -17.84
CA ARG A 55 -5.13 18.15 -16.83
C ARG A 55 -5.73 17.01 -16.02
N VAL A 56 -6.12 15.92 -16.68
CA VAL A 56 -6.67 14.72 -16.03
C VAL A 56 -5.62 14.08 -15.12
N ILE A 57 -4.35 13.99 -15.55
CA ILE A 57 -3.26 13.46 -14.73
C ILE A 57 -3.10 14.29 -13.45
N TRP A 58 -3.07 15.63 -13.55
CA TRP A 58 -2.95 16.51 -12.39
C TRP A 58 -4.15 16.44 -11.42
N GLU A 59 -5.34 16.07 -11.92
CA GLU A 59 -6.50 15.85 -11.07
C GLU A 59 -6.28 14.67 -10.11
N TYR A 60 -5.72 13.56 -10.60
CA TYR A 60 -5.58 12.31 -9.85
C TYR A 60 -4.19 12.06 -9.25
N PHE A 61 -3.15 12.67 -9.82
CA PHE A 61 -1.75 12.38 -9.49
C PHE A 61 -0.92 13.66 -9.39
N VAL A 62 0.24 13.51 -8.75
CA VAL A 62 1.39 14.41 -8.96
C VAL A 62 2.27 13.81 -10.06
N PRO A 63 2.29 14.35 -11.29
CA PRO A 63 3.17 13.83 -12.34
C PRO A 63 4.64 14.12 -12.01
N LEU A 64 5.50 13.16 -12.32
CA LEU A 64 6.94 13.25 -12.14
C LEU A 64 7.64 12.60 -13.33
N LYS A 65 8.38 13.39 -14.09
CA LYS A 65 9.38 12.90 -15.03
C LYS A 65 10.74 12.88 -14.32
N LEU A 66 11.38 11.73 -14.27
CA LEU A 66 12.63 11.53 -13.53
C LEU A 66 13.78 11.18 -14.47
N ASN A 67 14.87 11.92 -14.36
CA ASN A 67 16.07 11.71 -15.16
C ASN A 67 16.83 10.44 -14.73
N GLU A 68 17.32 9.70 -15.72
CA GLU A 68 18.03 8.41 -15.62
C GLU A 68 19.37 8.55 -14.89
N GLN A 69 19.98 9.74 -14.83
CA GLN A 69 21.18 9.99 -14.02
C GLN A 69 20.95 9.69 -12.52
N LEU A 70 19.70 9.74 -12.06
CA LEU A 70 19.35 9.40 -10.68
C LEU A 70 19.09 7.90 -10.46
N TYR A 71 19.14 7.10 -11.53
CA TYR A 71 18.84 5.68 -11.46
C TYR A 71 19.77 4.96 -10.49
N GLU A 72 21.08 5.16 -10.61
CA GLU A 72 22.08 4.44 -9.80
C GLU A 72 21.90 4.73 -8.31
N ASP A 73 21.73 6.00 -7.94
CA ASP A 73 21.49 6.41 -6.55
C ASP A 73 20.24 5.72 -5.98
N ILE A 74 19.12 5.81 -6.69
CA ILE A 74 17.86 5.24 -6.22
C ILE A 74 17.92 3.71 -6.20
N TYR A 75 18.57 3.09 -7.18
CA TYR A 75 18.77 1.64 -7.23
C TYR A 75 19.58 1.17 -6.02
N ASN A 76 20.66 1.87 -5.70
CA ASN A 76 21.51 1.55 -4.54
C ASN A 76 20.73 1.64 -3.22
N ASP A 77 19.78 2.57 -3.09
CA ASP A 77 18.92 2.68 -1.90
C ASP A 77 17.96 1.48 -1.72
N ILE A 78 17.61 0.78 -2.81
CA ILE A 78 16.54 -0.24 -2.80
C ILE A 78 17.02 -1.67 -3.08
N LYS A 79 18.18 -1.87 -3.70
CA LYS A 79 18.62 -3.17 -4.24
C LYS A 79 18.70 -4.29 -3.20
N ASP A 80 19.09 -3.97 -1.97
CA ASP A 80 19.28 -4.95 -0.89
C ASP A 80 18.05 -5.06 0.03
N THR A 81 17.09 -4.16 -0.13
CA THR A 81 15.91 -4.04 0.77
C THR A 81 14.59 -4.37 0.09
N ARG A 82 14.56 -4.46 -1.24
CA ARG A 82 13.35 -4.71 -2.03
C ARG A 82 13.43 -6.03 -2.77
N SER A 83 12.27 -6.66 -2.95
CA SER A 83 12.16 -7.91 -3.73
C SER A 83 12.57 -7.68 -5.19
N GLN A 84 13.05 -8.74 -5.86
CA GLN A 84 13.33 -8.69 -7.30
C GLN A 84 12.13 -8.15 -8.12
N SER A 85 10.91 -8.58 -7.80
CA SER A 85 9.71 -8.11 -8.49
C SER A 85 9.43 -6.61 -8.35
N TYR A 86 9.96 -5.98 -7.29
CA TYR A 86 9.89 -4.53 -7.10
C TYR A 86 10.98 -3.85 -7.94
N ILE A 87 12.20 -4.40 -7.93
CA ILE A 87 13.31 -3.93 -8.76
C ILE A 87 12.95 -3.97 -10.24
N ASP A 88 12.33 -5.06 -10.71
CA ASP A 88 11.89 -5.19 -12.11
C ASP A 88 10.90 -4.08 -12.51
N LYS A 89 9.98 -3.71 -11.59
CA LYS A 89 9.06 -2.59 -11.80
C LYS A 89 9.78 -1.26 -11.85
N PHE A 90 10.73 -1.04 -10.93
CA PHE A 90 11.54 0.17 -10.87
C PHE A 90 12.35 0.36 -12.17
N ASN A 91 12.93 -0.72 -12.70
CA ASN A 91 13.75 -0.70 -13.91
C ASN A 91 12.93 -0.53 -15.20
N SER A 92 11.64 -0.87 -15.19
CA SER A 92 10.80 -0.79 -16.38
C SER A 92 10.48 0.65 -16.81
N ASP A 93 10.23 0.87 -18.10
CA ASP A 93 9.76 2.16 -18.67
C ASP A 93 8.26 2.42 -18.44
N ALA A 94 7.58 1.50 -17.75
CA ALA A 94 6.18 1.65 -17.42
C ALA A 94 5.92 2.90 -16.57
N LEU A 95 4.71 3.45 -16.69
CA LEU A 95 4.21 4.44 -15.73
C LEU A 95 4.16 3.77 -14.35
N LYS A 96 4.69 4.45 -13.34
CA LYS A 96 4.75 3.98 -11.95
C LYS A 96 3.86 4.84 -11.09
N VAL A 97 2.99 4.19 -10.33
CA VAL A 97 2.21 4.85 -9.29
C VAL A 97 2.94 4.65 -7.98
N MET A 98 3.34 5.74 -7.35
CA MET A 98 4.10 5.73 -6.11
C MET A 98 3.31 6.41 -4.99
N ASP A 99 3.58 5.99 -3.77
CA ASP A 99 3.07 6.67 -2.60
C ASP A 99 3.82 7.99 -2.35
N ALA A 100 3.36 8.78 -1.39
CA ALA A 100 3.92 10.09 -1.11
C ALA A 100 5.36 10.04 -0.54
N ASN A 101 5.83 8.87 -0.09
CA ASN A 101 7.20 8.64 0.37
C ASN A 101 8.11 8.06 -0.73
N GLY A 102 7.54 7.70 -1.88
CA GLY A 102 8.23 7.26 -3.09
C GLY A 102 8.43 5.76 -3.19
N ASN A 103 7.64 4.95 -2.51
CA ASN A 103 7.58 3.52 -2.77
C ASN A 103 6.54 3.23 -3.86
N ILE A 104 6.86 2.32 -4.79
CA ILE A 104 5.97 1.95 -5.89
C ILE A 104 4.80 1.13 -5.35
N ILE A 105 3.58 1.62 -5.58
CA ILE A 105 2.33 0.89 -5.38
C ILE A 105 2.14 -0.10 -6.53
N GLY A 106 2.19 0.40 -7.77
CA GLY A 106 1.93 -0.40 -8.96
C GLY A 106 2.43 0.27 -10.24
N THR A 107 2.25 -0.40 -11.36
CA THR A 107 2.65 0.12 -12.68
C THR A 107 1.52 0.01 -13.69
N SER A 108 1.70 0.59 -14.89
CA SER A 108 0.84 0.37 -16.05
C SER A 108 0.95 -1.04 -16.65
N GLY A 109 1.88 -1.87 -16.16
CA GLY A 109 2.23 -3.16 -16.75
C GLY A 109 3.36 -3.05 -17.77
N ALA A 110 3.64 -4.14 -18.49
CA ALA A 110 4.58 -4.12 -19.61
C ALA A 110 4.17 -3.08 -20.65
N PHE A 111 5.13 -2.52 -21.38
CA PHE A 111 4.86 -1.62 -22.49
C PHE A 111 3.94 -2.34 -23.49
N VAL A 112 2.77 -1.74 -23.73
CA VAL A 112 1.77 -2.21 -24.68
C VAL A 112 1.59 -1.13 -25.74
N GLU A 113 1.32 -1.53 -26.99
CA GLU A 113 1.09 -0.60 -28.11
C GLU A 113 -0.05 0.40 -27.83
N LEU A 114 -0.98 0.06 -26.93
CA LEU A 114 -2.09 0.91 -26.53
C LEU A 114 -2.46 0.70 -25.05
N LEU A 115 -2.18 1.70 -24.20
CA LEU A 115 -2.53 1.65 -22.78
C LEU A 115 -3.99 2.05 -22.57
N ASN A 116 -4.77 1.23 -21.87
CA ASN A 116 -6.11 1.62 -21.44
C ASN A 116 -6.05 2.57 -20.24
N PHE A 117 -5.93 3.87 -20.51
CA PHE A 117 -5.72 4.88 -19.51
C PHE A 117 -6.93 5.08 -18.60
N SER A 118 -8.16 4.95 -19.11
CA SER A 118 -9.35 4.99 -18.24
C SER A 118 -9.36 3.87 -17.19
N LYS A 119 -8.94 2.65 -17.54
CA LYS A 119 -8.79 1.56 -16.56
C LYS A 119 -7.66 1.84 -15.58
N PHE A 120 -6.57 2.42 -16.05
CA PHE A 120 -5.44 2.82 -15.20
C PHE A 120 -5.86 3.86 -14.16
N LEU A 121 -6.51 4.94 -14.59
CA LEU A 121 -7.09 5.98 -13.71
C LEU A 121 -8.06 5.36 -12.70
N PHE A 122 -9.00 4.53 -13.15
CA PHE A 122 -9.97 3.90 -12.26
C PHE A 122 -9.33 2.98 -11.21
N LYS A 123 -8.22 2.32 -11.55
CA LYS A 123 -7.49 1.46 -10.61
C LYS A 123 -6.73 2.29 -9.57
N TYR A 124 -6.08 3.38 -9.97
CA TYR A 124 -5.14 4.14 -9.14
C TYR A 124 -5.64 5.52 -8.70
N ASN A 125 -6.93 5.83 -8.87
CA ASN A 125 -7.57 7.00 -8.25
C ASN A 125 -7.65 6.79 -6.72
N LEU A 126 -6.51 6.98 -6.06
CA LEU A 126 -6.31 6.79 -4.64
C LEU A 126 -6.33 8.14 -3.94
N ASP A 127 -7.21 8.29 -2.96
CA ASP A 127 -7.16 9.39 -2.00
C ASP A 127 -6.32 8.95 -0.79
N LEU A 128 -5.13 9.53 -0.63
CA LEU A 128 -4.18 9.20 0.43
C LEU A 128 -4.46 9.96 1.74
N THR A 129 -5.58 10.68 1.84
CA THR A 129 -5.96 11.43 3.05
C THR A 129 -6.03 10.52 4.28
N TYR A 130 -6.46 9.27 4.08
CA TYR A 130 -6.54 8.29 5.16
C TYR A 130 -5.19 7.94 5.78
N VAL A 131 -4.08 8.00 5.02
CA VAL A 131 -2.73 7.60 5.48
C VAL A 131 -1.80 8.79 5.73
N LYS A 132 -2.31 10.02 5.60
CA LYS A 132 -1.47 11.23 5.51
C LYS A 132 -0.59 11.47 6.74
N ASP A 133 -1.12 11.24 7.94
CA ASP A 133 -0.45 11.60 9.18
C ASP A 133 0.69 10.60 9.47
N GLU A 134 0.43 9.32 9.25
CA GLU A 134 1.45 8.28 9.33
C GLU A 134 2.51 8.43 8.22
N ALA A 135 2.11 8.80 7.01
CA ALA A 135 3.04 9.06 5.90
C ALA A 135 3.96 10.25 6.20
N PHE A 136 3.41 11.32 6.79
CA PHE A 136 4.19 12.49 7.23
C PHE A 136 5.12 12.14 8.40
N SER A 137 4.66 11.33 9.34
CA SER A 137 5.46 10.88 10.49
C SER A 137 6.67 10.07 10.05
N TYR A 138 6.49 9.10 9.15
CA TYR A 138 7.58 8.34 8.52
C TYR A 138 8.55 9.23 7.75
N HIS A 139 8.06 10.22 7.01
CA HIS A 139 8.93 11.17 6.34
C HIS A 139 9.80 11.97 7.32
N THR A 140 9.23 12.38 8.45
CA THR A 140 9.88 13.24 9.44
C THR A 140 10.94 12.48 10.23
N LYS A 141 10.64 11.25 10.61
CA LYS A 141 11.54 10.38 11.37
C LYS A 141 11.32 8.94 10.93
N LYS A 142 12.36 8.32 10.38
CA LYS A 142 12.33 6.89 10.01
C LYS A 142 12.86 6.06 11.15
N ASP A 143 11.95 5.36 11.82
CA ASP A 143 12.23 4.43 12.91
C ASP A 143 11.20 3.28 12.91
N PHE A 144 11.28 2.40 13.91
CA PHE A 144 10.34 1.30 14.06
C PHE A 144 8.88 1.80 14.08
N TYR A 145 8.57 2.76 14.94
CA TYR A 145 7.19 3.19 15.18
C TYR A 145 6.57 3.84 13.95
N SER A 146 7.26 4.80 13.35
CA SER A 146 6.79 5.50 12.15
C SER A 146 6.56 4.55 10.97
N SER A 147 7.47 3.58 10.77
CA SER A 147 7.35 2.56 9.71
C SER A 147 6.21 1.59 10.01
N PHE A 148 6.12 1.09 11.25
CA PHE A 148 5.07 0.18 11.70
C PHE A 148 3.68 0.79 11.58
N TYR A 149 3.49 2.03 12.05
CA TYR A 149 2.18 2.68 11.99
C TYR A 149 1.76 2.99 10.55
N LEU A 150 2.69 3.42 9.69
CA LEU A 150 2.40 3.60 8.27
C LEU A 150 2.01 2.28 7.60
N ALA A 151 2.74 1.20 7.86
CA ALA A 151 2.42 -0.13 7.36
C ALA A 151 1.02 -0.59 7.80
N SER A 152 0.73 -0.49 9.11
CA SER A 152 -0.58 -0.81 9.69
C SER A 152 -1.69 0.02 9.06
N LYS A 153 -1.43 1.30 8.79
CA LYS A 153 -2.42 2.18 8.17
C LYS A 153 -2.69 1.81 6.72
N TYR A 154 -1.67 1.40 5.96
CA TYR A 154 -1.87 0.88 4.60
C TYR A 154 -2.66 -0.44 4.58
N ILE A 155 -2.48 -1.33 5.57
CA ILE A 155 -3.35 -2.50 5.73
C ILE A 155 -4.81 -2.05 5.88
N ASP A 156 -5.08 -1.12 6.78
CA ASP A 156 -6.45 -0.65 7.04
C ASP A 156 -7.04 0.05 5.81
N TYR A 157 -6.23 0.87 5.14
CA TYR A 157 -6.59 1.54 3.90
C TYR A 157 -6.94 0.53 2.78
N SER A 158 -6.25 -0.61 2.72
CA SER A 158 -6.50 -1.64 1.71
C SER A 158 -7.95 -2.18 1.74
N ILE A 159 -8.64 -2.04 2.87
CA ILE A 159 -10.04 -2.43 3.03
C ILE A 159 -10.95 -1.46 2.24
N LEU A 160 -10.56 -0.19 2.17
CA LEU A 160 -11.35 0.91 1.61
C LEU A 160 -11.10 1.12 0.11
N VAL A 161 -9.99 0.61 -0.43
CA VAL A 161 -9.66 0.77 -1.85
C VAL A 161 -10.34 -0.25 -2.75
N ASN A 162 -10.33 0.06 -4.05
CA ASN A 162 -10.79 -0.82 -5.12
C ASN A 162 -10.12 -2.20 -5.03
N LYS A 163 -10.88 -3.28 -5.26
CA LYS A 163 -10.38 -4.66 -5.26
C LYS A 163 -9.16 -4.87 -6.17
N ASN A 164 -9.08 -4.12 -7.26
CA ASN A 164 -8.03 -4.26 -8.27
C ASN A 164 -6.66 -3.72 -7.81
N VAL A 165 -6.63 -2.80 -6.84
CA VAL A 165 -5.39 -2.21 -6.29
C VAL A 165 -5.09 -2.69 -4.87
N ARG A 166 -6.04 -3.34 -4.20
CA ARG A 166 -5.90 -3.85 -2.83
C ARG A 166 -4.64 -4.66 -2.59
N SER A 167 -4.33 -5.62 -3.48
CA SER A 167 -3.13 -6.44 -3.34
C SER A 167 -1.83 -5.64 -3.49
N GLU A 168 -1.86 -4.52 -4.21
CA GLU A 168 -0.71 -3.63 -4.38
C GLU A 168 -0.53 -2.73 -3.15
N ILE A 169 -1.62 -2.24 -2.55
CA ILE A 169 -1.58 -1.54 -1.26
C ILE A 169 -1.04 -2.45 -0.14
N LEU A 170 -1.48 -3.72 -0.10
CA LEU A 170 -0.94 -4.67 0.88
C LEU A 170 0.57 -4.92 0.67
N LYS A 171 1.02 -5.06 -0.58
CA LYS A 171 2.47 -5.15 -0.87
C LYS A 171 3.24 -3.89 -0.48
N LEU A 172 2.63 -2.71 -0.57
CA LEU A 172 3.21 -1.48 -0.06
C LEU A 172 3.31 -1.51 1.48
N ALA A 173 2.30 -2.03 2.18
CA ALA A 173 2.36 -2.22 3.62
C ALA A 173 3.51 -3.17 4.03
N ASP A 174 3.68 -4.28 3.31
CA ASP A 174 4.78 -5.23 3.51
C ASP A 174 6.16 -4.52 3.47
N ILE A 175 6.37 -3.62 2.51
CA ILE A 175 7.61 -2.83 2.40
C ILE A 175 7.90 -2.06 3.69
N TYR A 176 6.90 -1.37 4.24
CA TYR A 176 7.08 -0.60 5.47
C TYR A 176 7.21 -1.48 6.71
N PHE A 177 6.60 -2.66 6.74
CA PHE A 177 6.84 -3.61 7.83
C PHE A 177 8.25 -4.18 7.80
N ASP A 178 8.79 -4.46 6.62
CA ASP A 178 10.14 -5.00 6.50
C ASP A 178 11.19 -3.95 6.92
N GLU A 179 10.93 -2.67 6.65
CA GLU A 179 11.69 -1.56 7.24
C GLU A 179 11.53 -1.48 8.75
N ALA A 180 10.29 -1.56 9.27
CA ALA A 180 10.04 -1.57 10.71
C ALA A 180 10.81 -2.72 11.39
N LEU A 181 10.79 -3.91 10.82
CA LEU A 181 11.53 -5.08 11.33
C LEU A 181 13.04 -4.83 11.31
N THR A 182 13.57 -4.22 10.25
CA THR A 182 14.99 -3.82 10.18
C THR A 182 15.36 -2.88 11.32
N PHE A 183 14.56 -1.83 11.56
CA PHE A 183 14.78 -0.90 12.67
C PHE A 183 14.68 -1.59 14.03
N LEU A 184 13.70 -2.47 14.21
CA LEU A 184 13.52 -3.23 15.44
C LEU A 184 14.71 -4.15 15.73
N ASN A 185 15.26 -4.79 14.69
CA ASN A 185 16.40 -5.68 14.82
C ASN A 185 17.68 -4.96 15.22
N ALA A 186 17.84 -3.70 14.79
CA ALA A 186 18.99 -2.86 15.12
C ALA A 186 18.98 -2.31 16.56
N ILE A 187 17.87 -2.44 17.29
CA ILE A 187 17.72 -1.97 18.67
C ILE A 187 17.92 -3.15 19.64
N GLU A 188 18.64 -2.90 20.73
CA GLU A 188 18.72 -3.76 21.92
C GLU A 188 17.84 -3.15 23.02
N ASP A 189 16.55 -3.49 23.02
CA ASP A 189 15.55 -2.98 23.96
C ASP A 189 14.72 -4.14 24.53
N GLU A 190 14.40 -4.08 25.83
CA GLU A 190 13.49 -5.01 26.51
C GLU A 190 12.10 -5.05 25.84
N GLY A 191 11.65 -3.93 25.25
CA GLY A 191 10.39 -3.81 24.52
C GLY A 191 10.35 -4.58 23.18
N LYS A 192 11.48 -5.08 22.70
CA LYS A 192 11.61 -5.70 21.36
C LYS A 192 10.69 -6.89 21.15
N LYS A 193 10.53 -7.75 22.16
CA LYS A 193 9.66 -8.94 22.08
C LYS A 193 8.19 -8.54 21.86
N SER A 194 7.71 -7.59 22.64
CA SER A 194 6.33 -7.08 22.57
C SER A 194 6.05 -6.41 21.22
N GLN A 195 7.02 -5.62 20.73
CA GLN A 195 6.95 -4.94 19.45
C GLN A 195 6.98 -5.92 18.26
N LEU A 196 7.81 -6.96 18.32
CA LEU A 196 7.87 -8.01 17.31
C LEU A 196 6.55 -8.80 17.26
N GLN A 197 6.01 -9.14 18.44
CA GLN A 197 4.70 -9.79 18.54
C GLN A 197 3.61 -8.91 17.92
N ARG A 198 3.59 -7.60 18.23
CA ARG A 198 2.64 -6.65 17.63
C ARG A 198 2.75 -6.58 16.10
N LEU A 199 3.99 -6.54 15.58
CA LEU A 199 4.25 -6.55 14.14
C LEU A 199 3.68 -7.81 13.49
N ASN A 200 3.99 -8.98 14.03
CA ASN A 200 3.54 -10.26 13.47
C ASN A 200 2.01 -10.40 13.54
N LEU A 201 1.38 -10.02 14.65
CA LEU A 201 -0.08 -10.03 14.77
C LEU A 201 -0.74 -9.06 13.78
N THR A 202 -0.14 -7.88 13.57
CA THR A 202 -0.68 -6.90 12.60
C THR A 202 -0.60 -7.43 11.18
N LYS A 203 0.49 -8.14 10.80
CA LYS A 203 0.60 -8.82 9.51
C LYS A 203 -0.51 -9.87 9.29
N LEU A 204 -1.05 -10.49 10.35
CA LEU A 204 -2.19 -11.43 10.21
C LEU A 204 -3.47 -10.76 9.73
N LYS A 205 -3.64 -9.43 9.92
CA LYS A 205 -4.76 -8.68 9.34
C LYS A 205 -4.75 -8.79 7.81
N GLU A 206 -3.59 -8.84 7.16
CA GLU A 206 -3.51 -9.02 5.71
C GLU A 206 -4.07 -10.36 5.26
N ASP A 207 -3.77 -11.43 6.00
CA ASP A 207 -4.27 -12.76 5.69
C ASP A 207 -5.80 -12.81 5.82
N LEU A 208 -6.40 -12.08 6.77
CA LEU A 208 -7.86 -11.91 6.86
C LEU A 208 -8.42 -11.17 5.64
N ILE A 209 -7.78 -10.07 5.23
CA ILE A 209 -8.18 -9.29 4.05
C ILE A 209 -8.06 -10.11 2.75
N ARG A 210 -7.10 -11.05 2.69
CA ARG A 210 -6.89 -11.98 1.57
C ARG A 210 -7.75 -13.25 1.67
N ASN A 211 -8.76 -13.29 2.54
CA ASN A 211 -9.64 -14.43 2.80
C ASN A 211 -8.91 -15.73 3.22
N LYS A 212 -7.94 -15.62 4.14
CA LYS A 212 -7.20 -16.79 4.67
C LYS A 212 -7.43 -17.01 6.17
N PRO A 213 -8.69 -17.06 6.65
CA PRO A 213 -8.97 -17.15 8.09
C PRO A 213 -8.37 -18.41 8.75
N ARG A 214 -8.36 -19.56 8.07
CA ARG A 214 -7.74 -20.80 8.62
C ARG A 214 -6.23 -20.66 8.85
N ARG A 215 -5.55 -19.91 7.99
CA ARG A 215 -4.11 -19.63 8.16
C ARG A 215 -3.89 -18.73 9.37
N VAL A 216 -4.73 -17.71 9.55
CA VAL A 216 -4.69 -16.82 10.72
C VAL A 216 -4.94 -17.61 11.99
N LEU A 217 -5.98 -18.45 12.04
CA LEU A 217 -6.29 -19.29 13.20
C LEU A 217 -5.10 -20.16 13.63
N ARG A 218 -4.41 -20.76 12.65
CA ARG A 218 -3.21 -21.58 12.92
C ARG A 218 -2.04 -20.75 13.46
N GLN A 219 -1.87 -19.52 13.01
CA GLN A 219 -0.82 -18.64 13.52
C GLN A 219 -1.16 -18.14 14.93
N LEU A 220 -2.42 -17.78 15.20
CA LEU A 220 -2.86 -17.36 16.53
C LEU A 220 -2.65 -18.44 17.59
N LYS A 221 -2.93 -19.71 17.26
CA LYS A 221 -2.66 -20.83 18.18
C LYS A 221 -1.18 -20.95 18.56
N LYS A 222 -0.25 -20.66 17.64
CA LYS A 222 1.18 -20.63 17.96
C LYS A 222 1.55 -19.48 18.88
N PHE A 223 0.83 -18.35 18.78
CA PHE A 223 1.00 -17.23 19.70
C PHE A 223 0.44 -17.51 21.09
N GLU A 224 -0.53 -18.42 21.24
CA GLU A 224 -1.00 -18.85 22.58
C GLU A 224 0.00 -19.74 23.31
N ASP A 225 0.79 -20.51 22.56
CA ASP A 225 1.94 -21.24 23.11
C ASP A 225 3.04 -20.27 23.60
N GLU A 226 3.02 -19.02 23.12
CA GLU A 226 3.86 -17.93 23.58
C GLU A 226 3.10 -17.04 24.60
N GLU A 227 3.80 -16.43 25.54
CA GLU A 227 3.15 -15.45 26.42
C GLU A 227 2.76 -14.19 25.61
N ILE A 228 1.46 -13.95 25.48
CA ILE A 228 0.92 -12.74 24.82
C ILE A 228 1.03 -11.55 25.77
N ASP A 229 1.78 -10.55 25.34
CA ASP A 229 1.90 -9.29 26.08
C ASP A 229 0.52 -8.62 26.20
N MET A 230 0.21 -8.08 27.39
CA MET A 230 -1.05 -7.41 27.67
C MET A 230 -1.39 -6.32 26.65
N VAL A 231 -0.39 -5.60 26.14
CA VAL A 231 -0.58 -4.51 25.18
C VAL A 231 -1.12 -5.03 23.83
N ASN A 232 -0.89 -6.31 23.52
CA ASN A 232 -1.27 -6.94 22.26
C ASN A 232 -2.58 -7.74 22.36
N LYS A 233 -3.12 -8.01 23.55
CA LYS A 233 -4.36 -8.76 23.75
C LYS A 233 -5.56 -8.23 22.93
N PRO A 234 -5.82 -6.90 22.86
CA PRO A 234 -6.93 -6.39 22.06
C PRO A 234 -6.82 -6.72 20.57
N LEU A 235 -5.60 -6.76 20.03
CA LEU A 235 -5.34 -7.13 18.64
C LEU A 235 -5.58 -8.63 18.43
N VAL A 236 -5.19 -9.48 19.39
CA VAL A 236 -5.45 -10.92 19.35
C VAL A 236 -6.97 -11.19 19.37
N SER A 237 -7.71 -10.57 20.29
CA SER A 237 -9.18 -10.70 20.34
C SER A 237 -9.82 -10.29 19.02
N PHE A 238 -9.37 -9.17 18.41
CA PHE A 238 -9.84 -8.75 17.09
C PHE A 238 -9.57 -9.77 15.99
N LEU A 239 -8.38 -10.36 15.97
CA LEU A 239 -7.99 -11.36 14.96
C LEU A 239 -8.80 -12.63 15.12
N TYR A 240 -9.02 -13.13 16.35
CA TYR A 240 -9.88 -14.27 16.63
C TYR A 240 -11.33 -14.00 16.21
N TYR A 241 -11.91 -12.89 16.67
CA TYR A 241 -13.27 -12.48 16.33
C TYR A 241 -13.47 -12.47 14.81
N THR A 242 -12.60 -11.77 14.09
CA THR A 242 -12.71 -11.64 12.63
C THR A 242 -12.49 -12.98 11.92
N THR A 243 -11.59 -13.81 12.42
CA THR A 243 -11.36 -15.17 11.90
C THR A 243 -12.62 -16.02 12.02
N TYR A 244 -13.23 -16.07 13.21
CA TYR A 244 -14.46 -16.83 13.46
C TYR A 244 -15.65 -16.30 12.66
N ARG A 245 -15.75 -14.98 12.51
CA ARG A 245 -16.74 -14.34 11.62
C ARG A 245 -16.58 -14.82 10.17
N LEU A 246 -15.37 -14.87 9.62
CA LEU A 246 -15.11 -15.36 8.26
C LEU A 246 -15.35 -16.87 8.12
N LEU A 247 -15.19 -17.64 9.20
CA LEU A 247 -15.46 -19.09 9.23
C LEU A 247 -16.93 -19.43 9.53
N ASN A 248 -17.78 -18.43 9.80
CA ASN A 248 -19.15 -18.57 10.26
C ASN A 248 -19.29 -19.39 11.57
N GLU A 249 -18.30 -19.32 12.46
CA GLU A 249 -18.33 -19.98 13.78
C GLU A 249 -19.05 -19.08 14.81
N LYS A 250 -20.38 -19.08 14.75
CA LYS A 250 -21.26 -18.16 15.49
C LYS A 250 -21.01 -18.13 17.00
N GLU A 251 -21.02 -19.29 17.62
CA GLU A 251 -20.81 -19.41 19.08
C GLU A 251 -19.46 -18.81 19.50
N ASN A 252 -18.41 -18.97 18.68
CA ASN A 252 -17.07 -18.50 18.98
C ASN A 252 -16.94 -16.98 18.82
N PHE A 253 -17.52 -16.37 17.79
CA PHE A 253 -17.40 -14.92 17.62
C PHE A 253 -18.37 -14.13 18.52
N GLU A 254 -19.56 -14.66 18.82
CA GLU A 254 -20.51 -13.99 19.73
C GLU A 254 -19.95 -13.90 21.15
N ALA A 255 -19.21 -14.92 21.60
CA ALA A 255 -18.54 -14.91 22.89
C ALA A 255 -17.47 -13.81 23.03
N LEU A 256 -16.86 -13.38 21.92
CA LEU A 256 -15.81 -12.36 21.90
C LEU A 256 -16.35 -10.94 21.67
N GLU A 257 -17.60 -10.79 21.25
CA GLU A 257 -18.13 -9.51 20.75
C GLU A 257 -18.06 -8.38 21.79
N SER A 258 -18.30 -8.67 23.06
CA SER A 258 -18.21 -7.70 24.16
C SER A 258 -16.79 -7.21 24.46
N GLU A 259 -15.77 -7.93 24.00
CA GLU A 259 -14.35 -7.59 24.21
C GLU A 259 -13.78 -6.72 23.08
N ILE A 260 -14.52 -6.59 21.97
CA ILE A 260 -14.06 -5.86 20.78
C ILE A 260 -14.61 -4.44 20.80
N SER A 261 -13.74 -3.46 20.57
CA SER A 261 -14.16 -2.06 20.44
C SER A 261 -15.11 -1.87 19.24
N SER A 262 -16.00 -0.88 19.32
CA SER A 262 -16.93 -0.57 18.23
C SER A 262 -16.23 -0.25 16.91
N LEU A 263 -15.04 0.35 16.96
CA LEU A 263 -14.19 0.59 15.79
C LEU A 263 -13.72 -0.73 15.17
N ASN A 264 -13.22 -1.65 15.99
CA ASN A 264 -12.74 -2.95 15.54
C ASN A 264 -13.89 -3.83 15.03
N LEU A 265 -15.09 -3.76 15.61
CA LEU A 265 -16.28 -4.44 15.09
C LEU A 265 -16.63 -3.94 13.69
N LYS A 266 -16.63 -2.62 13.47
CA LYS A 266 -16.84 -2.04 12.13
C LYS A 266 -15.77 -2.50 11.15
N GLN A 267 -14.50 -2.51 11.57
CA GLN A 267 -13.41 -2.98 10.73
C GLN A 267 -13.56 -4.47 10.37
N ALA A 268 -13.88 -5.34 11.34
CA ALA A 268 -14.12 -6.76 11.12
C ALA A 268 -15.27 -6.97 10.13
N GLN A 269 -16.36 -6.23 10.27
CA GLN A 269 -17.49 -6.28 9.34
C GLN A 269 -17.07 -5.88 7.91
N LEU A 270 -16.25 -4.83 7.75
CA LEU A 270 -15.74 -4.45 6.43
C LEU A 270 -14.90 -5.58 5.82
N ILE A 271 -14.02 -6.22 6.60
CA ILE A 271 -13.22 -7.36 6.12
C ILE A 271 -14.13 -8.53 5.71
N VAL A 272 -15.17 -8.83 6.48
CA VAL A 272 -16.15 -9.87 6.13
C VAL A 272 -16.84 -9.53 4.80
N ASN A 273 -17.30 -8.30 4.64
CA ASN A 273 -17.98 -7.85 3.41
C ASN A 273 -17.08 -7.91 2.17
N LEU A 274 -15.76 -7.80 2.31
CA LEU A 274 -14.83 -7.96 1.19
C LEU A 274 -14.74 -9.39 0.66
N ASN A 275 -15.11 -10.37 1.49
CA ASN A 275 -14.90 -11.79 1.28
C ASN A 275 -16.20 -12.59 1.09
N GLN A 276 -17.35 -11.90 1.09
CA GLN A 276 -18.67 -12.41 0.74
C GLN A 276 -18.99 -12.07 -0.72
#